data_AF-A0A3D1E7Z6-F1
#
_entry.id   AF-A0A3D1E7Z6-F1
#
_cell.length_a   1.000
_cell.length_b   1.000
_cell.length_c   1.000
_cell.angle_alpha   90.00
_cell.angle_beta   90.00
_cell.angle_gamma   90.00
#
_symmetry.space_group_name_H-M   'P 1'
#
loop_
_entity.id
_entity.type
_entity.pdbx_description
1 polymer ?
#
loop_
_entity_poly.entity_id
_entity_poly.type
_entity_poly.pdbx_seq_one_letter_code
_entity_poly.pdbx_strand_id
1 'polypeptide(L)'
;MIVWDEPTYFYLFGLLVLAALVFFWHQWWQVKTQKAFSKWGDLDRLSPGRSGLKVRLKALVFALIVSCLVIALVNPKAGIARKKVQREGIDLVFAIDVSKSMLCEDVAPNRLDRAKHLVEQITQQLAGDRIGIIAYAAWAVPQLPITTDYGAAQLFLSSINTDMISSQGTALGEAIELASGYFIAEDPTSKVL
;
A
#
# COMPACT_ATOMS: atom_id res chain seq x y z
N MET A 1 7.69 10.30 -8.81
CA MET A 1 8.33 10.58 -7.50
C MET A 1 9.50 9.61 -7.38
N ILE A 2 10.73 10.09 -7.22
CA ILE A 2 11.91 9.21 -7.09
C ILE A 2 11.88 8.65 -5.67
N VAL A 3 11.85 7.32 -5.55
CA VAL A 3 11.92 6.63 -4.25
C VAL A 3 13.30 6.02 -4.12
N TRP A 4 13.96 6.31 -3.01
CA TRP A 4 15.27 5.78 -2.64
C TRP A 4 15.02 4.58 -1.73
N ASP A 5 15.27 3.37 -2.23
CA ASP A 5 14.94 2.12 -1.52
C ASP A 5 15.85 1.93 -0.30
N GLU A 6 17.12 2.31 -0.43
CA GLU A 6 18.15 2.11 0.59
C GLU A 6 18.99 3.40 0.80
N PRO A 7 18.46 4.40 1.52
CA PRO A 7 19.15 5.68 1.75
C PRO A 7 20.41 5.54 2.62
N THR A 8 20.58 4.40 3.31
CA THR A 8 21.74 4.09 4.15
C THR A 8 23.05 4.09 3.37
N TYR A 9 23.03 3.75 2.07
CA TYR A 9 24.24 3.75 1.25
C TYR A 9 24.80 5.14 0.94
N PHE A 10 24.06 6.23 1.20
CA PHE A 10 24.62 7.59 1.09
C PHE A 10 25.81 7.82 2.04
N TYR A 11 25.89 7.10 3.17
CA TYR A 11 27.03 7.20 4.08
C TYR A 11 28.36 6.76 3.43
N LEU A 12 28.33 5.97 2.35
CA LEU A 12 29.53 5.58 1.60
C LEU A 12 30.21 6.76 0.91
N PHE A 13 29.49 7.86 0.63
CA PHE A 13 30.13 9.11 0.18
C PHE A 13 31.08 9.68 1.24
N GLY A 14 30.85 9.43 2.53
CA GLY A 14 31.77 9.82 3.60
C GLY A 14 33.16 9.17 3.45
N LEU A 15 33.21 7.93 2.97
CA LEU A 15 34.47 7.23 2.70
C LEU A 15 35.20 7.85 1.50
N LEU A 16 34.45 8.30 0.48
CA LEU A 16 35.00 9.02 -0.67
C LEU A 16 35.60 10.37 -0.25
N VAL A 17 34.92 11.12 0.62
CA VAL A 17 35.44 12.37 1.19
C VAL A 17 36.72 12.12 2.00
N LEU A 18 36.75 11.07 2.82
CA LEU A 18 37.95 10.70 3.58
C LEU A 18 39.12 10.34 2.67
N ALA A 19 38.88 9.56 1.60
CA ALA A 19 39.89 9.24 0.61
C ALA A 19 40.41 10.50 -0.13
N ALA A 20 39.53 11.44 -0.44
CA ALA A 20 39.92 12.72 -1.04
C ALA A 20 40.79 13.55 -0.08
N LEU A 21 40.43 13.64 1.20
CA LEU A 21 41.22 14.33 2.23
C LEU A 21 42.62 13.72 2.37
N VAL A 22 42.74 12.39 2.42
CA VAL A 22 44.02 11.69 2.47
C VAL A 22 44.86 11.98 1.21
N PHE A 23 44.23 11.97 0.03
CA PHE A 23 44.91 12.30 -1.22
C PHE A 23 45.43 13.74 -1.26
N PHE A 24 44.62 14.72 -0.86
CA PHE A 24 45.04 16.12 -0.78
C PHE A 24 46.11 16.34 0.30
N TRP A 25 45.97 15.69 1.45
CA TRP A 25 46.98 15.71 2.51
C TRP A 25 48.32 15.15 2.03
N HIS A 26 48.31 13.99 1.37
CA HIS A 26 49.49 13.36 0.81
C HIS A 26 50.16 14.23 -0.26
N GLN A 27 49.37 14.84 -1.16
CA GLN A 27 49.89 15.75 -2.18
C GLN A 27 50.50 17.02 -1.56
N TRP A 28 49.85 17.60 -0.55
CA TRP A 28 50.36 18.76 0.18
C TRP A 28 51.64 18.43 0.95
N TRP A 29 51.66 17.28 1.62
CA TRP A 29 52.82 16.80 2.35
C TRP A 29 54.00 16.53 1.40
N GLN A 30 53.78 15.88 0.26
CA GLN A 30 54.80 15.67 -0.76
C GLN A 30 55.38 16.97 -1.31
N VAL A 31 54.54 17.98 -1.58
CA VAL A 31 55.02 19.29 -2.05
C VAL A 31 55.83 20.00 -0.94
N LYS A 32 55.40 19.90 0.32
CA LYS A 32 56.14 20.47 1.46
C LYS A 32 57.48 19.76 1.70
N THR A 33 57.50 18.44 1.70
CA THR A 33 58.73 17.66 1.94
C THR A 33 59.72 17.81 0.79
N GLN A 34 59.25 17.84 -0.47
CA GLN A 34 60.12 18.08 -1.62
C GLN A 34 60.77 19.47 -1.59
N LYS A 35 60.05 20.50 -1.12
CA LYS A 35 60.61 21.84 -0.90
C LYS A 35 61.60 21.91 0.26
N ALA A 36 61.44 21.04 1.27
CA ALA A 36 62.35 20.98 2.43
C ALA A 36 63.66 20.23 2.11
N PHE A 37 63.63 19.24 1.20
CA PHE A 37 64.80 18.44 0.82
C PHE A 37 65.54 18.93 -0.43
N SER A 38 64.92 19.74 -1.30
CA SER A 38 65.54 20.18 -2.55
C SER A 38 66.04 21.63 -2.47
N LYS A 39 67.35 21.78 -2.26
CA LYS A 39 68.08 23.01 -2.65
C LYS A 39 67.96 23.17 -4.17
N TRP A 40 67.65 24.39 -4.58
CA TRP A 40 67.20 24.80 -5.91
C TRP A 40 67.98 24.15 -7.07
N GLY A 41 67.28 23.41 -7.96
CA GLY A 41 67.77 23.16 -9.32
C GLY A 41 67.56 21.77 -9.93
N ASP A 42 67.44 20.68 -9.14
CA ASP A 42 67.59 19.31 -9.70
C ASP A 42 66.34 18.41 -9.69
N LEU A 43 65.16 18.90 -9.28
CA LEU A 43 63.93 18.08 -9.26
C LEU A 43 63.46 17.66 -10.66
N ASP A 44 63.71 18.49 -11.68
CA ASP A 44 63.37 18.17 -13.07
C ASP A 44 64.29 17.09 -13.68
N ARG A 45 65.49 16.89 -13.11
CA ARG A 45 66.42 15.83 -13.53
C ARG A 45 66.12 14.47 -12.93
N LEU A 46 65.51 14.42 -11.74
CA LEU A 46 65.22 13.18 -11.03
C LEU A 46 63.86 12.55 -11.40
N SER A 47 62.92 13.32 -11.96
CA SER A 47 61.64 12.76 -12.45
C SER A 47 61.08 13.51 -13.67
N PRO A 48 61.77 13.50 -14.82
CA PRO A 48 61.26 14.11 -16.05
C PRO A 48 59.99 13.35 -16.49
N GLY A 49 58.83 13.99 -16.33
CA GLY A 49 57.53 13.41 -16.72
C GLY A 49 56.46 13.35 -15.63
N ARG A 50 56.71 13.88 -14.43
CA ARG A 50 55.70 13.95 -13.36
C ARG A 50 54.63 15.00 -13.66
N SER A 51 53.67 14.64 -14.51
CA SER A 51 52.52 15.50 -14.82
C SER A 51 51.49 15.44 -13.69
N GLY A 52 51.40 16.51 -12.89
CA GLY A 52 50.37 16.66 -11.87
C GLY A 52 48.94 16.59 -12.44
N LEU A 53 48.76 16.95 -13.71
CA LEU A 53 47.49 16.82 -14.42
C LEU A 53 47.07 15.36 -14.58
N LYS A 54 47.99 14.46 -14.95
CA LYS A 54 47.70 13.02 -15.09
C LYS A 54 47.26 12.40 -13.75
N VAL A 55 47.88 12.83 -12.65
CA VAL A 55 47.55 12.33 -11.30
C VAL A 55 46.17 12.85 -10.86
N ARG A 56 45.86 14.13 -11.10
CA ARG A 56 44.53 14.71 -10.80
C ARG A 56 43.44 14.08 -11.66
N LEU A 57 43.69 13.85 -12.95
CA LEU A 57 42.73 13.22 -13.86
C LEU A 57 42.42 11.79 -13.43
N LYS A 58 43.43 10.99 -13.07
CA LYS A 58 43.23 9.64 -12.52
C LYS A 58 42.39 9.66 -11.23
N ALA A 59 42.66 10.60 -10.33
CA ALA A 59 41.88 10.75 -9.10
C ALA A 59 40.42 11.15 -9.38
N LEU A 60 40.18 12.05 -10.34
CA LEU A 60 38.84 12.47 -10.76
C LEU A 60 38.06 11.30 -11.36
N VAL A 61 38.68 10.55 -12.29
CA VAL A 61 38.05 9.38 -12.91
C VAL A 61 37.71 8.33 -11.84
N PHE A 62 38.62 8.08 -10.90
CA PHE A 62 38.36 7.15 -9.79
C PHE A 62 37.18 7.61 -8.91
N ALA A 63 37.13 8.90 -8.54
CA ALA A 63 36.04 9.46 -7.77
C ALA A 63 34.68 9.35 -8.50
N LEU A 64 34.68 9.54 -9.83
CA LEU A 64 33.49 9.42 -10.65
C LEU A 64 32.98 7.97 -10.71
N ILE A 65 33.88 7.00 -10.85
CA ILE A 65 33.54 5.56 -10.83
C ILE A 65 32.89 5.19 -9.48
N VAL A 66 33.50 5.58 -8.36
CA VAL A 66 32.96 5.30 -7.03
C VAL A 66 31.60 5.98 -6.84
N SER A 67 31.46 7.24 -7.30
CA SER A 67 30.19 7.97 -7.21
C SER A 67 29.07 7.28 -7.99
N CYS A 68 29.34 6.81 -9.21
CA CYS A 68 28.38 6.03 -9.99
C CYS A 68 27.99 4.70 -9.31
N LEU A 69 28.96 4.02 -8.68
CA LEU A 69 28.70 2.79 -7.90
C LEU A 69 27.79 3.06 -6.70
N VAL A 70 28.03 4.13 -5.95
CA VAL A 70 27.17 4.50 -4.81
C VAL A 70 25.75 4.83 -5.29
N ILE A 71 25.60 5.60 -6.37
CA ILE A 71 24.29 5.91 -6.96
C ILE A 71 23.57 4.62 -7.39
N ALA A 72 24.27 3.66 -7.98
CA ALA A 72 23.70 2.37 -8.35
C ALA A 72 23.24 1.56 -7.11
N LEU A 73 24.01 1.58 -6.02
CA LEU A 73 23.67 0.90 -4.76
C LEU A 73 22.48 1.52 -4.04
N VAL A 74 22.34 2.84 -4.09
CA VAL A 74 21.15 3.55 -3.56
C VAL A 74 19.88 3.16 -4.31
N ASN A 75 20.00 2.56 -5.50
CA ASN A 75 18.91 1.99 -6.29
C ASN A 75 17.76 2.99 -6.49
N PRO A 76 17.99 4.11 -7.21
CA PRO A 76 16.95 5.10 -7.48
C PRO A 76 15.86 4.49 -8.35
N LYS A 77 14.71 4.20 -7.74
CA LYS A 77 13.56 3.64 -8.46
C LYS A 77 12.65 4.78 -8.88
N ALA A 78 12.48 4.92 -10.20
CA ALA A 78 11.41 5.72 -10.79
C ALA A 78 10.11 4.91 -10.71
N GLY A 79 9.56 4.80 -9.50
CA GLY A 79 8.33 4.08 -9.24
C GLY A 79 7.13 5.02 -9.21
N ILE A 80 6.02 4.60 -9.81
CA ILE A 80 4.71 5.11 -9.43
C ILE A 80 4.50 4.55 -8.03
N ALA A 81 4.66 5.39 -7.00
CA ALA A 81 4.20 5.03 -5.67
C ALA A 81 2.73 4.67 -5.83
N ARG A 82 2.40 3.37 -5.78
CA ARG A 82 1.02 2.92 -5.68
C ARG A 82 0.59 3.37 -4.30
N LYS A 83 0.13 4.62 -4.22
CA LYS A 83 -0.61 5.11 -3.07
C LYS A 83 -1.79 4.16 -3.01
N LYS A 84 -1.71 3.17 -2.11
CA LYS A 84 -2.88 2.40 -1.71
C LYS A 84 -3.81 3.47 -1.18
N VAL A 85 -4.73 3.93 -2.02
CA VAL A 85 -5.91 4.62 -1.54
C VAL A 85 -6.60 3.52 -0.74
N GLN A 86 -6.30 3.45 0.55
CA GLN A 86 -7.15 2.75 1.49
C GLN A 86 -8.44 3.53 1.43
N ARG A 87 -9.33 3.11 0.52
CA ARG A 87 -10.73 3.46 0.65
C ARG A 87 -11.17 2.69 1.87
N GLU A 88 -11.45 3.42 2.94
CA GLU A 88 -12.18 2.91 4.08
C GLU A 88 -13.57 2.55 3.55
N GLY A 89 -13.73 1.31 3.12
CA GLY A 89 -15.03 0.76 2.79
C GLY A 89 -15.79 0.55 4.08
N ILE A 90 -17.08 0.85 4.07
CA ILE A 90 -17.95 0.57 5.23
C ILE A 90 -18.39 -0.88 5.23
N ASP A 91 -18.76 -1.35 6.40
CA ASP A 91 -19.47 -2.62 6.57
C ASP A 91 -20.96 -2.37 6.45
N LEU A 92 -21.62 -3.09 5.55
CA LEU A 92 -23.06 -3.02 5.32
C LEU A 92 -23.67 -4.40 5.44
N VAL A 93 -24.63 -4.57 6.35
CA VAL A 93 -25.35 -5.83 6.54
C VAL A 93 -26.82 -5.60 6.23
N PHE A 94 -27.37 -6.36 5.29
CA PHE A 94 -28.78 -6.32 4.94
C PHE A 94 -29.54 -7.37 5.72
N ALA A 95 -30.44 -6.96 6.62
CA ALA A 95 -31.42 -7.85 7.23
C ALA A 95 -32.72 -7.86 6.41
N ILE A 96 -33.01 -8.98 5.74
CA ILE A 96 -34.13 -9.14 4.82
C ILE A 96 -35.23 -9.99 5.48
N ASP A 97 -36.44 -9.43 5.57
CA ASP A 97 -37.62 -10.18 6.03
C ASP A 97 -38.03 -11.20 4.96
N VAL A 98 -38.18 -12.47 5.37
CA VAL A 98 -38.62 -13.59 4.54
C VAL A 98 -39.91 -14.23 5.07
N SER A 99 -40.66 -13.53 5.90
CA SER A 99 -41.99 -13.94 6.34
C SER A 99 -42.98 -13.99 5.18
N LYS A 100 -44.09 -14.74 5.33
CA LYS A 100 -45.12 -14.83 4.28
C LYS A 100 -45.75 -13.48 3.92
N SER A 101 -45.68 -12.48 4.80
CA SER A 101 -46.17 -11.13 4.52
C SER A 101 -45.41 -10.45 3.37
N MET A 102 -44.19 -10.91 3.07
CA MET A 102 -43.37 -10.37 1.98
C MET A 102 -43.75 -10.90 0.60
N LEU A 103 -44.69 -11.86 0.52
CA LEU A 103 -45.33 -12.29 -0.73
C LEU A 103 -46.45 -11.35 -1.19
N CYS A 104 -46.80 -10.32 -0.39
CA CYS A 104 -47.78 -9.33 -0.82
C CYS A 104 -47.30 -8.58 -2.08
N GLU A 105 -48.24 -8.39 -3.02
CA GLU A 105 -48.04 -7.72 -4.32
C GLU A 105 -48.48 -6.25 -4.30
N ASP A 106 -48.55 -5.62 -3.12
CA ASP A 106 -48.82 -4.18 -2.99
C ASP A 106 -47.72 -3.32 -3.62
N VAL A 107 -46.54 -3.91 -3.81
CA VAL A 107 -45.48 -3.41 -4.70
C VAL A 107 -45.10 -4.52 -5.67
N ALA A 108 -45.13 -4.23 -6.97
CA ALA A 108 -44.80 -5.21 -8.00
C ALA A 108 -43.30 -5.60 -7.97
N PRO A 109 -42.96 -6.89 -8.19
CA PRO A 109 -43.88 -8.03 -8.31
C PRO A 109 -44.41 -8.50 -6.95
N ASN A 110 -43.58 -8.52 -5.91
CA ASN A 110 -43.98 -8.61 -4.51
C ASN A 110 -42.94 -7.88 -3.64
N ARG A 111 -43.23 -7.68 -2.35
CA ARG A 111 -42.34 -6.97 -1.42
C ARG A 111 -40.93 -7.59 -1.34
N LEU A 112 -40.82 -8.93 -1.33
CA LEU A 112 -39.53 -9.62 -1.23
C LEU A 112 -38.67 -9.37 -2.47
N ASP A 113 -39.23 -9.60 -3.66
CA ASP A 113 -38.51 -9.40 -4.92
C ASP A 113 -38.17 -7.92 -5.12
N ARG A 114 -39.05 -7.01 -4.70
CA ARG A 114 -38.74 -5.58 -4.70
C ARG A 114 -37.57 -5.25 -3.78
N ALA A 115 -37.53 -5.83 -2.58
CA ALA A 115 -36.42 -5.67 -1.65
C ALA A 115 -35.11 -6.24 -2.22
N LYS A 116 -35.14 -7.42 -2.84
CA LYS A 116 -33.99 -8.03 -3.53
C LYS A 116 -33.43 -7.10 -4.62
N HIS A 117 -34.30 -6.54 -5.46
CA HIS A 117 -33.86 -5.58 -6.47
C HIS A 117 -33.25 -4.31 -5.87
N LEU A 118 -33.80 -3.81 -4.76
CA LEU A 118 -33.24 -2.62 -4.09
C LEU A 118 -31.84 -2.90 -3.52
N VAL A 119 -31.65 -4.06 -2.87
CA VAL A 119 -30.34 -4.50 -2.37
C VAL A 119 -29.34 -4.68 -3.52
N GLU A 120 -29.78 -5.26 -4.64
CA GLU A 120 -28.96 -5.40 -5.84
C GLU A 120 -28.50 -4.03 -6.39
N GLN A 121 -29.43 -3.07 -6.50
CA GLN A 121 -29.13 -1.71 -6.94
C GLN A 121 -28.15 -0.99 -6.01
N ILE A 122 -28.30 -1.14 -4.69
CA ILE A 122 -27.35 -0.57 -3.72
C ILE A 122 -25.98 -1.23 -3.90
N THR A 123 -25.93 -2.56 -4.00
CA THR A 123 -24.68 -3.32 -4.13
C THR A 123 -23.89 -2.91 -5.39
N GLN A 124 -24.57 -2.60 -6.49
CA GLN A 124 -23.94 -2.12 -7.72
C GLN A 124 -23.28 -0.73 -7.58
N GLN A 125 -23.68 0.06 -6.58
CA GLN A 125 -23.11 1.39 -6.30
C GLN A 125 -21.95 1.34 -5.28
N LEU A 126 -21.77 0.21 -4.59
CA LEU A 126 -20.72 0.05 -3.58
C LEU A 126 -19.34 -0.09 -4.22
N ALA A 127 -18.32 0.53 -3.61
CA ALA A 127 -16.98 0.61 -4.18
C ALA A 127 -15.88 0.40 -3.14
N GLY A 128 -15.63 -0.87 -2.81
CA GLY A 128 -14.64 -1.27 -1.80
C GLY A 128 -15.25 -1.55 -0.43
N ASP A 129 -16.57 -1.46 -0.31
CA ASP A 129 -17.34 -1.76 0.90
C ASP A 129 -17.51 -3.28 1.06
N ARG A 130 -17.73 -3.73 2.30
CA ARG A 130 -18.04 -5.13 2.59
C ARG A 130 -19.53 -5.29 2.82
N ILE A 131 -20.11 -6.35 2.26
CA ILE A 131 -21.54 -6.65 2.34
C ILE A 131 -21.78 -7.97 3.07
N GLY A 132 -22.78 -7.99 3.94
CA GLY A 132 -23.35 -9.19 4.55
C GLY A 132 -24.87 -9.23 4.33
N ILE A 133 -25.45 -10.43 4.41
CA ILE A 133 -26.89 -10.63 4.26
C ILE A 133 -27.39 -11.59 5.34
N ILE A 134 -28.46 -11.20 6.01
CA ILE A 134 -29.20 -11.97 7.00
C ILE A 134 -30.64 -12.09 6.51
N ALA A 135 -31.20 -13.29 6.57
CA ALA A 135 -32.62 -13.52 6.32
C ALA A 135 -33.33 -13.78 7.65
N TYR A 136 -34.50 -13.19 7.87
CA TYR A 136 -35.23 -13.40 9.12
C TYR A 136 -36.74 -13.55 8.91
N ALA A 137 -37.37 -14.38 9.74
CA ALA A 137 -38.82 -14.48 9.88
C ALA A 137 -39.12 -14.76 11.35
N ALA A 138 -39.52 -15.99 11.74
CA ALA A 138 -39.67 -16.34 13.15
C ALA A 138 -38.36 -16.33 13.96
N TRP A 139 -37.21 -16.45 13.29
CA TRP A 139 -35.85 -16.37 13.83
C TRP A 139 -34.91 -15.87 12.71
N ALA A 140 -33.65 -15.58 13.02
CA ALA A 140 -32.69 -15.00 12.07
C ALA A 140 -31.60 -15.98 11.63
N VAL A 141 -31.28 -16.00 10.34
CA VAL A 141 -30.28 -16.88 9.73
C VAL A 141 -29.20 -16.04 9.03
N PRO A 142 -27.90 -16.31 9.27
CA PRO A 142 -26.83 -15.73 8.48
C PRO A 142 -26.83 -16.36 7.08
N GLN A 143 -27.11 -15.57 6.03
CA GLN A 143 -27.06 -16.06 4.64
C GLN A 143 -25.72 -15.80 3.96
N LEU A 144 -25.17 -14.61 4.15
CA LEU A 144 -23.88 -14.22 3.60
C LEU A 144 -23.06 -13.56 4.70
N PRO A 145 -21.94 -14.16 5.13
CA PRO A 145 -20.97 -13.48 5.99
C PRO A 145 -20.38 -12.25 5.29
N ILE A 146 -19.85 -11.31 6.07
CA ILE A 146 -19.31 -10.06 5.51
C ILE A 146 -18.18 -10.31 4.50
N THR A 147 -18.34 -9.83 3.27
CA THR A 147 -17.41 -10.08 2.15
C THR A 147 -17.33 -8.89 1.19
N THR A 148 -16.22 -8.77 0.46
CA THR A 148 -16.07 -7.83 -0.66
C THR A 148 -16.50 -8.44 -2.00
N ASP A 149 -16.90 -9.72 -2.02
CA ASP A 149 -17.34 -10.41 -3.23
C ASP A 149 -18.82 -10.10 -3.53
N TYR A 150 -19.04 -9.07 -4.34
CA TYR A 150 -20.37 -8.68 -4.78
C TYR A 150 -21.05 -9.73 -5.68
N GLY A 151 -20.27 -10.56 -6.38
CA GLY A 151 -20.83 -11.64 -7.20
C GLY A 151 -21.43 -12.73 -6.31
N ALA A 152 -20.72 -13.13 -5.25
CA ALA A 152 -21.28 -14.00 -4.22
C ALA A 152 -22.53 -13.38 -3.59
N ALA A 153 -22.49 -12.09 -3.26
CA ALA A 153 -23.66 -11.41 -2.68
C ALA A 153 -24.91 -11.49 -3.56
N GLN A 154 -24.77 -11.30 -4.87
CA GLN A 154 -25.89 -11.45 -5.82
C GLN A 154 -26.42 -12.89 -5.89
N LEU A 155 -25.53 -13.88 -5.88
CA LEU A 155 -25.93 -15.29 -5.88
C LEU A 155 -26.73 -15.64 -4.62
N PHE A 156 -26.23 -15.29 -3.44
CA PHE A 156 -26.92 -15.55 -2.17
C PHE A 156 -28.24 -14.77 -2.07
N LEU A 157 -28.25 -13.49 -2.47
CA LEU A 157 -29.47 -12.68 -2.51
C LEU A 157 -30.53 -13.31 -3.41
N SER A 158 -30.14 -13.79 -4.61
CA SER A 158 -31.08 -14.41 -5.54
C SER A 158 -31.73 -15.69 -4.99
N SER A 159 -31.02 -16.44 -4.13
CA SER A 159 -31.52 -17.66 -3.50
C SER A 159 -32.53 -17.42 -2.38
N ILE A 160 -32.62 -16.20 -1.85
CA ILE A 160 -33.52 -15.84 -0.75
C ILE A 160 -34.98 -15.97 -1.20
N ASN A 161 -35.76 -16.72 -0.42
CA ASN A 161 -37.18 -16.97 -0.58
C ASN A 161 -37.87 -17.15 0.80
N THR A 162 -39.20 -17.12 0.82
CA THR A 162 -40.01 -17.21 2.04
C THR A 162 -40.12 -18.63 2.62
N ASP A 163 -39.71 -19.66 1.86
CA ASP A 163 -39.71 -21.05 2.30
C ASP A 163 -38.45 -21.44 3.08
N MET A 164 -37.43 -20.58 3.10
CA MET A 164 -36.20 -20.78 3.87
C MET A 164 -36.46 -20.92 5.38
N ILE A 165 -37.49 -20.23 5.88
CA ILE A 165 -37.88 -20.26 7.29
C ILE A 165 -39.36 -20.63 7.36
N SER A 166 -39.64 -21.89 7.68
CA SER A 166 -41.01 -22.43 7.71
C SER A 166 -41.89 -21.77 8.78
N SER A 167 -41.28 -21.39 9.91
CA SER A 167 -41.98 -20.77 11.04
C SER A 167 -42.29 -19.30 10.75
N GLN A 168 -43.52 -18.89 11.02
CA GLN A 168 -43.97 -17.51 10.84
C GLN A 168 -43.67 -16.66 12.07
N GLY A 169 -43.36 -15.39 11.83
CA GLY A 169 -43.00 -14.41 12.85
C GLY A 169 -42.11 -13.32 12.27
N THR A 170 -41.70 -12.38 13.12
CA THR A 170 -40.82 -11.26 12.76
C THR A 170 -39.81 -11.02 13.90
N ALA A 171 -38.72 -11.78 13.89
CA ALA A 171 -37.63 -11.72 14.86
C ALA A 171 -36.59 -10.65 14.47
N LEU A 172 -37.06 -9.41 14.32
CA LEU A 172 -36.18 -8.29 13.96
C LEU A 172 -35.09 -8.07 15.01
N GLY A 173 -35.39 -8.25 16.30
CA GLY A 173 -34.42 -8.12 17.38
C GLY A 173 -33.25 -9.11 17.24
N GLU A 174 -33.56 -10.37 16.93
CA GLU A 174 -32.55 -11.42 16.70
C GLU A 174 -31.73 -11.14 15.44
N ALA A 175 -32.35 -10.61 14.38
CA ALA A 175 -31.66 -10.19 13.18
C ALA A 175 -30.66 -9.05 13.44
N ILE A 176 -31.05 -8.06 14.26
CA ILE A 176 -30.17 -6.95 14.66
C ILE A 176 -29.03 -7.46 15.54
N GLU A 177 -29.30 -8.36 16.48
CA GLU A 177 -28.26 -8.95 17.34
C GLU A 177 -27.25 -9.76 16.51
N LEU A 178 -27.73 -10.59 15.58
CA LEU A 178 -26.88 -11.33 14.66
C LEU A 178 -26.07 -10.39 13.75
N ALA A 179 -26.69 -9.33 13.24
CA ALA A 179 -26.01 -8.30 12.44
C ALA A 179 -24.92 -7.60 13.26
N SER A 180 -25.17 -7.30 14.53
CA SER A 180 -24.19 -6.66 15.41
C SER A 180 -22.92 -7.51 15.55
N GLY A 181 -23.05 -8.84 15.53
CA GLY A 181 -21.92 -9.78 15.58
C GLY A 181 -21.06 -9.82 14.31
N TYR A 182 -21.52 -9.26 13.19
CA TYR A 182 -20.73 -9.18 11.95
C TYR A 182 -19.73 -8.02 11.96
N PHE A 183 -19.99 -6.99 12.76
CA PHE A 183 -19.14 -5.81 12.86
C PHE A 183 -18.03 -6.04 13.89
N ILE A 184 -16.80 -5.65 13.54
CA ILE A 184 -15.68 -5.69 14.48
C ILE A 184 -15.82 -4.48 15.40
N ALA A 185 -15.90 -4.71 16.72
CA ALA A 185 -16.19 -3.69 17.74
C ALA A 185 -15.19 -2.51 17.82
N GLU A 186 -14.12 -2.51 17.04
CA GLU A 186 -13.09 -1.47 17.03
C GLU A 186 -13.09 -0.58 15.76
N ASP A 187 -13.99 -0.82 14.79
CA ASP A 187 -14.02 -0.04 13.55
C ASP A 187 -15.08 1.08 13.59
N PRO A 188 -14.69 2.38 13.57
CA PRO A 188 -15.63 3.51 13.66
C PRO A 188 -16.53 3.69 12.43
N THR A 189 -16.45 2.82 11.43
CA THR A 189 -17.13 2.98 10.13
C THR A 189 -18.35 2.05 9.90
N SER A 190 -18.68 1.16 10.85
CA SER A 190 -19.82 0.25 10.73
C SER A 190 -21.17 0.96 10.76
N LYS A 191 -22.07 0.64 9.82
CA LYS A 191 -23.48 1.11 9.83
C LYS A 191 -24.44 -0.08 9.77
N VAL A 192 -25.41 -0.10 10.67
CA VAL A 192 -26.56 -1.02 10.63
C VAL A 192 -27.73 -0.25 10.02
N LEU A 193 -28.30 -0.75 8.92
CA LEU A 193 -29.49 -0.20 8.26
C LEU A 193 -30.59 -1.24 8.16
#